data_AF-A0A1B9C0B4-F1
#
_entry.id   AF-A0A1B9C0B4-F1
#
_cell.length_a   1.000
_cell.length_b   1.000
_cell.length_c   1.000
_cell.angle_alpha   90.00
_cell.angle_beta   90.00
_cell.angle_gamma   90.00
#
_symmetry.space_group_name_H-M   'P 1'
#
loop_
_entity.id
_entity.type
_entity.pdbx_description
1 polymer ?
#
loop_
_entity_poly.entity_id
_entity_poly.type
_entity_poly.pdbx_seq_one_letter_code
_entity_poly.pdbx_strand_id
1 'polypeptide(L)' 'MIFTYVPAGQKRFSIGEWFALEKWPHSCPSDRFHLFFVVLYGAREYRCGPAPHTESAQVSALIYHAKTFIK' A
#
# COMPACT_ATOMS: atom_id res chain seq x y z
N MET A 1 -14.98 -14.15 15.71
CA MET A 1 -14.65 -12.73 15.83
C MET A 1 -13.15 -12.61 15.52
N ILE A 2 -12.79 -12.14 14.33
CA ILE A 2 -11.37 -12.04 13.92
C ILE A 2 -10.86 -10.68 14.41
N PHE A 3 -10.15 -10.68 15.53
CA PHE A 3 -9.38 -9.52 15.97
C PHE A 3 -8.25 -9.33 14.96
N THR A 4 -8.46 -8.40 14.04
CA THR A 4 -7.50 -8.06 13.01
C THR A 4 -6.57 -7.01 13.60
N TYR A 5 -5.55 -7.46 14.35
CA TYR A 5 -4.46 -6.58 14.74
C TYR A 5 -3.73 -6.17 13.47
N VAL A 6 -3.85 -4.90 13.11
CA VAL A 6 -3.14 -4.29 12.00
C VAL A 6 -2.10 -3.38 12.66
N PRO A 7 -0.80 -3.67 12.53
CA PRO A 7 0.24 -2.81 13.07
C PRO A 7 0.03 -1.36 12.61
N ALA A 8 0.36 -0.39 13.48
CA ALA A 8 0.20 1.02 13.17
C ALA A 8 0.85 1.36 11.82
N GLY A 9 0.07 1.94 10.90
CA GLY A 9 0.49 2.30 9.54
C GLY A 9 0.06 1.31 8.45
N GLN A 10 -0.35 0.08 8.78
CA GLN A 10 -0.93 -0.84 7.81
C GLN A 10 -2.43 -0.58 7.64
N LYS A 11 -2.92 -0.63 6.40
CA LYS A 11 -4.35 -0.60 6.05
C LYS A 11 -4.66 -1.86 5.25
N ARG A 12 -5.78 -2.51 5.58
CA ARG A 12 -6.25 -3.70 4.86
C ARG A 12 -7.15 -3.26 3.73
N PHE A 13 -6.77 -3.64 2.51
CA PHE A 13 -7.57 -3.48 1.32
C PHE A 13 -8.02 -4.86 0.87
N SER A 14 -9.20 -4.99 0.28
CA SER A 14 -9.48 -6.13 -0.58
C SER A 14 -8.53 -6.11 -1.80
N ILE A 15 -8.34 -7.26 -2.45
CA ILE A 15 -7.59 -7.34 -3.71
C ILE A 15 -8.12 -6.29 -4.70
N GLY A 16 -9.44 -6.22 -4.86
CA GLY A 16 -10.09 -5.31 -5.80
C GLY A 16 -9.80 -3.85 -5.48
N GLU A 17 -9.91 -3.44 -4.22
CA GLU A 17 -9.58 -2.07 -3.80
C GLU A 17 -8.10 -1.73 -4.04
N TRP A 18 -7.18 -2.66 -3.73
CA TRP A 18 -5.77 -2.44 -4.03
C TRP A 18 -5.51 -2.33 -5.54
N PHE A 19 -6.18 -3.15 -6.35
CA PHE A 19 -6.04 -3.08 -7.80
C PHE A 19 -6.71 -1.85 -8.44
N ALA A 20 -7.70 -1.26 -7.77
CA ALA A 20 -8.38 -0.04 -8.21
C ALA A 20 -7.53 1.22 -8.02
N LEU A 21 -6.54 1.20 -7.11
CA LEU A 21 -5.60 2.30 -6.95
C LEU A 21 -4.69 2.44 -8.17
N GLU A 22 -4.37 3.69 -8.53
CA GLU A 22 -3.39 3.99 -9.58
C GLU A 22 -2.00 3.50 -9.18
N LYS A 23 -1.23 2.98 -10.16
CA LYS A 23 0.15 2.57 -9.91
C LYS A 23 1.01 3.80 -9.65
N TRP A 24 1.75 3.79 -8.54
CA TRP A 24 2.71 4.85 -8.23
C TRP A 24 3.78 4.93 -9.34
N PRO A 25 3.98 6.11 -9.97
CA PRO A 25 4.87 6.25 -11.12
C PRO A 25 6.36 6.37 -10.73
N HIS A 26 6.67 6.51 -9.44
CA HIS A 26 8.06 6.63 -8.94
C HIS A 26 8.52 5.37 -8.21
N SER A 27 9.79 5.36 -7.81
CA SER A 27 10.34 4.29 -6.98
C SER A 27 9.55 4.13 -5.69
N CYS A 28 9.23 2.88 -5.41
CA CYS A 28 8.54 2.47 -4.21
C CYS A 28 9.43 2.55 -2.97
N PRO A 29 8.89 2.87 -1.78
CA PRO A 29 9.58 2.64 -0.53
C PRO A 29 10.00 1.17 -0.43
N SER A 30 11.22 0.92 0.05
CA SER A 30 11.71 -0.43 0.34
C SER A 30 11.60 -0.69 1.83
N ASP A 31 10.75 -1.64 2.23
CA ASP A 31 10.66 -2.15 3.60
C ASP A 31 10.88 -3.66 3.58
N ARG A 32 11.68 -4.18 4.52
CA ARG A 32 12.07 -5.60 4.51
C ARG A 32 10.90 -6.55 4.80
N PHE A 33 9.81 -6.06 5.39
CA PHE A 33 8.68 -6.87 5.84
C PHE A 33 7.40 -6.59 5.05
N HIS A 34 7.36 -5.53 4.25
CA HIS A 34 6.18 -5.16 3.48
C HIS A 34 6.50 -5.16 1.99
N LEU A 35 5.73 -5.95 1.24
CA LEU A 35 5.84 -5.98 -0.22
C LEU A 35 4.87 -5.00 -0.88
N PHE A 36 3.78 -4.65 -0.19
CA PHE A 36 2.71 -3.81 -0.71
C PHE A 36 2.61 -2.52 0.09
N PHE A 37 2.51 -1.41 -0.63
CA PHE A 37 2.51 -0.07 -0.10
C PHE A 37 1.38 0.74 -0.71
N VAL A 38 0.84 1.65 0.09
CA VAL A 38 0.00 2.74 -0.40
C VAL A 38 0.77 4.03 -0.22
N VAL A 39 0.99 4.76 -1.31
CA VAL A 39 1.61 6.08 -1.28
C VAL A 39 0.52 7.13 -1.32
N LEU A 40 0.48 7.99 -0.32
CA LEU A 40 -0.35 9.19 -0.28
C LEU A 40 0.44 10.36 -0.86
N TYR A 41 -0.05 10.94 -1.96
CA TYR A 41 0.51 12.16 -2.56
C TYR A 41 -0.61 13.16 -2.88
N GLY A 42 -0.58 14.30 -2.19
CA GLY A 42 -1.70 15.24 -2.19
C GLY A 42 -2.96 14.59 -1.59
N ALA A 43 -4.05 14.59 -2.35
CA ALA A 43 -5.33 13.96 -1.98
C ALA A 43 -5.55 12.57 -2.60
N ARG A 44 -4.53 11.95 -3.19
CA ARG A 44 -4.64 10.70 -3.96
C ARG A 44 -3.85 9.56 -3.29
N GLU A 45 -4.42 8.37 -3.33
CA GLU A 45 -3.81 7.10 -2.92
C GLU A 45 -3.29 6.35 -4.16
N TYR A 46 -2.07 5.85 -4.08
CA TYR A 46 -1.44 5.06 -5.14
C TYR A 46 -0.99 3.71 -4.60
N ARG A 47 -1.15 2.66 -5.39
CA ARG A 47 -0.56 1.35 -5.07
C ARG A 47 0.90 1.31 -5.49
N CYS A 48 1.69 0.63 -4.69
CA CYS A 48 3.11 0.47 -4.88
C CYS A 48 3.52 -0.92 -4.37
N GLY A 49 4.41 -1.60 -5.10
CA GLY A 49 4.74 -3.02 -4.88
C GLY A 49 4.39 -3.91 -6.07
N PRO A 50 4.76 -5.20 -6.02
CA PRO A 50 4.43 -6.17 -7.06
C PRO A 50 2.92 -6.48 -7.07
N ALA A 51 2.43 -7.08 -8.15
CA ALA A 51 1.05 -7.56 -8.18
C ALA A 51 0.89 -8.70 -7.16
N PRO A 52 -0.09 -8.66 -6.24
CA PRO A 52 -0.34 -9.77 -5.34
C PRO A 52 -0.78 -10.99 -6.14
N HIS A 53 -0.27 -12.16 -5.78
CA HIS A 53 -0.73 -13.42 -6.34
C HIS A 53 -2.17 -13.70 -5.87
N THR A 54 -2.91 -14.49 -6.65
CA THR A 54 -4.36 -14.77 -6.55
C THR A 54 -4.86 -15.39 -5.23
N GLU A 55 -4.01 -15.50 -4.20
CA GLU A 55 -4.30 -16.23 -2.95
C GLU A 55 -4.75 -15.33 -1.78
N SER A 56 -4.56 -14.01 -1.84
CA SER A 56 -4.81 -13.14 -0.68
C SER A 56 -6.05 -12.27 -0.85
N ALA A 57 -7.25 -12.74 -0.50
CA ALA A 57 -8.50 -11.96 -0.60
C ALA A 57 -8.42 -10.53 0.00
N GLN A 58 -7.45 -10.30 0.90
CA GLN A 58 -7.06 -9.01 1.42
C GLN A 58 -5.54 -8.80 1.26
N VAL A 59 -5.16 -7.56 0.93
CA VAL A 59 -3.78 -7.07 0.90
C VAL A 59 -3.58 -6.18 2.14
N SER A 60 -2.61 -6.53 2.98
CA SER A 60 -2.14 -5.60 4.03
C SER A 60 -1.06 -4.72 3.42
N ALA A 61 -1.34 -3.42 3.31
CA ALA A 61 -0.41 -2.47 2.72
C ALA A 61 0.00 -1.40 3.74
N LEU A 62 1.30 -1.08 3.77
CA LEU A 62 1.84 -0.03 4.62
C LEU A 62 1.64 1.34 3.95
N ILE A 63 1.12 2.31 4.69
CA ILE A 63 0.86 3.66 4.18
C ILE A 63 2.12 4.52 4.32
N TYR A 64 2.57 5.07 3.19
CA TYR A 64 3.66 6.04 3.11
C TYR A 64 3.13 7.39 2.64
N HIS A 65 3.54 8.46 3.30
CA HIS A 65 3.35 9.81 2.78
C HIS A 65 4.53 10.16 1.90
N ALA A 66 4.25 10.52 0.64
CA ALA A 66 5.27 11.05 -0.24
C ALA A 66 5.80 12.36 0.38
N LYS A 67 7.04 12.32 0.90
CA LYS A 67 7.73 13.54 1.27
C LYS A 67 8.00 14.31 -0.02
N THR A 68 7.41 15.49 -0.15
CA THR A 68 7.84 16.46 -1.17
C THR A 68 9.31 16.73 -0.92
N PHE A 69 10.18 16.12 -1.72
CA PHE A 69 11.55 16.60 -1.86
C PHE A 69 11.44 17.95 -2.57
N ILE A 70 11.27 19.02 -1.80
CA ILE A 70 11.62 20.35 -2.27
C ILE A 70 13.15 20.30 -2.37
N LYS A 71 13.65 20.20 -3.60
CA LYS A 71 15.06 20.47 -3.90
C LYS A 71 15.28 21.97 -3.94
#